data_AF-A0A5C6NKD9-F1
#
_entry.id   AF-A0A5C6NKD9-F1
#
_cell.length_a   1.000
_cell.length_b   1.000
_cell.length_c   1.000
_cell.angle_alpha   90.00
_cell.angle_beta   90.00
_cell.angle_gamma   90.00
#
_symmetry.space_group_name_H-M   'P 1'
#
loop_
_entity.id
_entity.type
_entity.pdbx_description
1 polymer ?
#
loop_
_entity_poly.entity_id
_entity_poly.type
_entity_poly.pdbx_seq_one_letter_code
_entity_poly.pdbx_strand_id
1 'polypeptide(L)'
;MDVEVLQAALLHDTVEDTDTSIAEIQATFGPVVARIVQEVTDDKSLPKQERKRQQVEHAPHCSPQAKLVKMADKLYNLRDLNRCTPVGWTAERVQEYFLWACEVVKGLRGTNSVLEEKLDELFKQRGVQL
;
A
#
# COMPACT_ATOMS: atom_id res chain seq x y z
N MET A 1 -12.38 1.69 -16.50
CA MET A 1 -12.27 1.49 -15.04
C MET A 1 -12.38 0.00 -14.82
N ASP A 2 -11.35 -0.62 -14.27
CA ASP A 2 -11.22 -2.06 -14.08
C ASP A 2 -11.91 -2.42 -12.75
N VAL A 3 -12.96 -3.25 -12.80
CA VAL A 3 -13.79 -3.54 -11.62
C VAL A 3 -13.03 -4.40 -10.62
N GLU A 4 -12.11 -5.24 -11.12
CA GLU A 4 -11.28 -6.15 -10.36
C GLU A 4 -10.27 -5.38 -9.50
N VAL A 5 -9.70 -4.29 -10.02
CA VAL A 5 -8.83 -3.38 -9.23
C VAL A 5 -9.61 -2.74 -8.08
N LEU A 6 -10.86 -2.32 -8.33
CA LEU A 6 -11.69 -1.70 -7.30
C LEU A 6 -12.11 -2.72 -6.23
N GLN A 7 -12.49 -3.93 -6.64
CA GLN A 7 -12.77 -5.02 -5.71
C GLN A 7 -11.54 -5.36 -4.87
N ALA A 8 -10.36 -5.49 -5.49
CA ALA A 8 -9.13 -5.74 -4.76
C ALA A 8 -8.79 -4.59 -3.80
N ALA A 9 -9.03 -3.33 -4.17
CA ALA A 9 -8.85 -2.20 -3.26
C ALA A 9 -9.79 -2.25 -2.04
N LEU A 10 -11.03 -2.73 -2.20
CA LEU A 10 -11.94 -2.94 -1.08
C LEU A 10 -11.52 -4.11 -0.17
N LEU A 11 -10.79 -5.08 -0.72
CA LEU A 11 -10.43 -6.34 -0.05
C LEU A 11 -8.95 -6.41 0.39
N HIS A 12 -8.13 -5.38 0.12
CA HIS A 12 -6.67 -5.49 0.23
C HIS A 12 -6.16 -5.92 1.61
N ASP A 13 -6.84 -5.49 2.68
CA ASP A 13 -6.50 -5.84 4.06
C ASP A 13 -7.26 -7.06 4.61
N THR A 14 -8.24 -7.63 3.89
CA THR A 14 -9.09 -8.68 4.47
C THR A 14 -8.30 -9.94 4.79
N VAL A 15 -7.34 -10.32 3.95
CA VAL A 15 -6.46 -11.48 4.22
C VAL A 15 -5.43 -11.16 5.30
N GLU A 16 -5.07 -9.88 5.42
CA GLU A 16 -4.04 -9.44 6.35
C GLU A 16 -4.57 -9.35 7.79
N ASP A 17 -5.82 -8.89 7.98
CA ASP A 17 -6.37 -8.51 9.28
C ASP A 17 -7.66 -9.26 9.68
N THR A 18 -8.08 -10.27 8.91
CA THR A 18 -9.24 -11.12 9.24
C THR A 18 -8.94 -12.60 8.97
N ASP A 19 -9.87 -13.50 9.30
CA ASP A 19 -9.75 -14.94 9.03
C ASP A 19 -9.95 -15.31 7.54
N THR A 20 -10.07 -14.32 6.65
CA THR A 20 -10.31 -14.52 5.20
C THR A 20 -9.05 -15.07 4.51
N SER A 21 -9.23 -16.09 3.68
CA SER A 21 -8.17 -16.72 2.87
C SER A 21 -8.20 -16.29 1.40
N ILE A 22 -7.05 -16.38 0.73
CA ILE A 22 -6.96 -16.16 -0.74
C ILE A 22 -7.87 -17.13 -1.52
N ALA A 23 -8.05 -18.36 -1.03
CA ALA A 23 -8.93 -19.34 -1.64
C ALA A 23 -10.40 -18.91 -1.61
N GLU A 24 -10.86 -18.32 -0.51
CA GLU A 24 -12.22 -17.77 -0.39
C GLU A 24 -12.43 -16.56 -1.31
N ILE A 25 -11.42 -15.68 -1.41
CA ILE A 25 -11.46 -14.55 -2.35
C ILE A 25 -11.54 -15.06 -3.78
N GLN A 26 -10.75 -16.07 -4.14
CA GLN A 26 -10.78 -16.67 -5.47
C GLN A 26 -12.13 -17.31 -5.79
N ALA A 27 -12.73 -18.03 -4.83
CA ALA A 27 -14.03 -18.66 -5.00
C ALA A 27 -15.17 -17.64 -5.19
N THR A 28 -15.07 -16.48 -4.55
CA THR A 28 -16.15 -15.47 -4.51
C THR A 28 -15.99 -14.39 -5.60
N PHE A 29 -14.77 -13.90 -5.82
CA PHE A 29 -14.46 -12.77 -6.68
C PHE A 29 -13.63 -13.14 -7.91
N GLY A 30 -13.21 -14.40 -8.00
CA GLY A 30 -12.44 -14.92 -9.13
C GLY A 30 -10.91 -14.77 -8.99
N PRO A 31 -10.16 -15.43 -9.88
CA PRO A 31 -8.71 -15.55 -9.77
C PRO A 31 -7.96 -14.22 -9.99
N VAL A 32 -8.54 -13.28 -10.75
CA VAL A 32 -7.89 -11.98 -11.00
C VAL A 32 -7.86 -11.15 -9.73
N VAL A 33 -8.99 -11.02 -9.03
CA VAL A 33 -9.07 -10.29 -7.74
C VAL A 33 -8.20 -10.96 -6.70
N ALA A 34 -8.26 -12.30 -6.59
CA ALA A 34 -7.45 -13.05 -5.65
C ALA A 34 -5.94 -12.83 -5.86
N ARG A 35 -5.47 -12.82 -7.11
CA ARG A 35 -4.08 -12.51 -7.44
C ARG A 35 -3.69 -11.09 -7.01
N ILE A 36 -4.52 -10.09 -7.30
CA ILE A 36 -4.21 -8.71 -6.90
C ILE A 36 -4.16 -8.59 -5.38
N VAL A 37 -5.12 -9.17 -4.67
CA VAL A 37 -5.15 -9.19 -3.20
C VAL A 37 -3.88 -9.86 -2.66
N GLN A 38 -3.50 -11.02 -3.21
CA GLN A 38 -2.28 -11.72 -2.80
C GLN A 38 -1.01 -10.85 -2.96
N GLU A 39 -0.90 -10.07 -4.03
CA GLU A 39 0.26 -9.19 -4.25
C GLU A 39 0.33 -8.00 -3.27
N VAL A 40 -0.79 -7.63 -2.66
CA VAL A 40 -0.89 -6.50 -1.72
C VAL A 40 -0.99 -6.91 -0.26
N THR A 41 -1.13 -8.20 0.03
CA THR A 41 -1.10 -8.75 1.39
C THR A 41 0.34 -8.96 1.87
N ASP A 42 0.67 -8.46 3.07
CA ASP A 42 1.96 -8.77 3.70
C ASP A 42 1.93 -10.11 4.46
N ASP A 43 3.09 -10.76 4.57
CA ASP A 43 3.26 -11.93 5.45
C ASP A 43 3.36 -11.52 6.92
N LYS A 44 2.26 -11.68 7.68
CA LYS A 44 2.18 -11.39 9.13
C LYS A 44 3.03 -12.30 10.01
N SER A 45 3.57 -13.41 9.51
CA SER A 45 4.51 -14.24 10.26
C SER A 45 5.87 -13.56 10.47
N LEU A 46 6.18 -12.54 9.64
CA LEU A 46 7.44 -11.83 9.67
C LEU A 46 7.41 -10.63 10.62
N PRO A 47 8.56 -10.27 11.24
CA PRO A 47 8.67 -9.05 12.02
C PRO A 47 8.29 -7.80 11.21
N LYS A 48 7.71 -6.80 11.85
CA LYS A 48 7.26 -5.55 11.20
C LYS A 48 8.33 -4.89 10.31
N GLN A 49 9.59 -4.88 10.76
CA GLN A 49 10.68 -4.29 9.99
C GLN A 49 10.98 -5.09 8.71
N GLU A 50 10.87 -6.41 8.77
CA GLU A 50 11.05 -7.28 7.61
C GLU A 50 9.91 -7.08 6.60
N ARG A 51 8.66 -7.01 7.06
CA ARG A 51 7.51 -6.67 6.18
C ARG A 51 7.72 -5.34 5.46
N LYS A 52 8.17 -4.31 6.20
CA LYS A 52 8.50 -3.00 5.63
C LYS A 52 9.60 -3.07 4.56
N ARG A 53 10.65 -3.87 4.78
CA ARG A 53 11.72 -4.09 3.81
C ARG A 53 11.19 -4.76 2.54
N GLN A 54 10.41 -5.83 2.70
CA GLN A 54 9.82 -6.56 1.57
C GLN A 54 8.87 -5.70 0.74
N GLN A 55 8.11 -4.79 1.36
CA GLN A 55 7.28 -3.85 0.60
C GLN A 55 8.12 -2.97 -0.35
N VAL A 56 9.32 -2.55 0.06
CA VAL A 56 10.23 -1.77 -0.80
C VAL A 56 10.83 -2.65 -1.89
N GLU A 57 11.33 -3.83 -1.54
CA GLU A 57 11.96 -4.77 -2.49
C GLU A 57 10.97 -5.27 -3.56
N HIS A 58 9.72 -5.56 -3.18
CA HIS A 58 8.71 -6.11 -4.08
C HIS A 58 7.96 -5.05 -4.89
N ALA A 59 7.91 -3.79 -4.44
CA ALA A 59 7.21 -2.70 -5.14
C ALA A 59 7.47 -2.64 -6.66
N PRO A 60 8.72 -2.70 -7.18
CA PRO A 60 8.97 -2.67 -8.62
C PRO A 60 8.42 -3.89 -9.37
N HIS A 61 8.29 -5.03 -8.69
CA HIS A 61 7.91 -6.32 -9.26
C HIS A 61 6.40 -6.60 -9.25
N CYS A 62 5.61 -5.78 -8.55
CA CYS A 62 4.15 -5.89 -8.53
C CYS A 62 3.54 -5.66 -9.93
N SER A 63 2.41 -6.30 -10.19
CA SER A 63 1.59 -6.05 -11.37
C SER A 63 1.06 -4.60 -11.39
N PRO A 64 0.75 -4.03 -12.57
CA PRO A 64 0.19 -2.68 -12.66
C PRO A 64 -1.06 -2.49 -11.78
N GLN A 65 -1.93 -3.51 -11.71
CA GLN A 65 -3.11 -3.51 -10.85
C GLN A 65 -2.75 -3.42 -9.37
N ALA A 66 -1.81 -4.25 -8.89
CA ALA A 66 -1.37 -4.23 -7.50
C ALA A 66 -0.65 -2.91 -7.15
N LYS A 67 0.12 -2.35 -8.09
CA LYS A 67 0.75 -1.02 -7.93
C LYS A 67 -0.29 0.07 -7.71
N LEU A 68 -1.40 0.07 -8.46
CA LEU A 68 -2.49 1.04 -8.26
C LEU A 68 -3.08 0.95 -6.85
N VAL A 69 -3.36 -0.26 -6.37
CA VAL A 69 -3.90 -0.49 -5.02
C VAL A 69 -2.92 -0.02 -3.95
N LYS A 70 -1.64 -0.42 -4.05
CA LYS A 70 -0.58 0.00 -3.10
C LYS A 70 -0.38 1.51 -3.07
N MET A 71 -0.43 2.17 -4.22
CA MET A 71 -0.31 3.63 -4.30
C MET A 71 -1.51 4.33 -3.65
N ALA A 72 -2.73 3.85 -3.90
CA ALA A 72 -3.93 4.40 -3.29
C ALA A 72 -3.94 4.22 -1.76
N ASP A 73 -3.54 3.04 -1.28
CA ASP A 73 -3.32 2.76 0.15
C ASP A 73 -2.34 3.76 0.78
N LYS A 74 -1.14 3.92 0.20
CA LYS A 74 -0.14 4.87 0.72
C LYS A 74 -0.65 6.30 0.71
N LEU A 75 -1.34 6.71 -0.36
CA LEU A 75 -1.91 8.05 -0.43
C LEU A 75 -2.94 8.29 0.68
N TYR A 76 -3.81 7.31 0.94
CA TYR A 76 -4.80 7.38 2.02
C TYR A 76 -4.12 7.47 3.39
N ASN A 77 -3.19 6.56 3.67
CA ASN A 77 -2.49 6.52 4.96
C ASN A 77 -1.70 7.79 5.26
N LEU A 78 -0.98 8.34 4.26
CA LEU A 78 -0.24 9.59 4.44
C LEU A 78 -1.17 10.79 4.66
N ARG A 79 -2.33 10.84 4.00
CA ARG A 79 -3.35 11.86 4.27
C ARG A 79 -3.92 11.74 5.67
N ASP A 80 -4.17 10.52 6.13
CA ASP A 80 -4.70 10.29 7.48
C ASP A 80 -3.68 10.70 8.55
N LEU A 81 -2.39 10.36 8.36
CA LEU A 81 -1.31 10.80 9.24
C LEU A 81 -1.11 12.32 9.28
N ASN A 82 -1.45 13.04 8.20
CA ASN A 82 -1.48 14.51 8.20
C ASN A 82 -2.72 15.07 8.91
N ARG A 83 -3.84 14.36 8.86
CA ARG A 83 -5.11 14.77 9.48
C ARG A 83 -5.11 14.53 10.99
N CYS A 84 -4.66 13.36 11.42
CA CYS A 84 -4.65 12.96 12.82
C CYS A 84 -3.51 11.99 13.09
N THR A 85 -2.62 12.34 14.00
CA THR A 85 -1.57 11.42 14.47
C THR A 85 -2.22 10.29 15.28
N PRO A 86 -1.96 9.01 14.95
CA PRO A 86 -2.51 7.89 15.70
C PRO A 86 -2.10 7.93 17.17
N VAL A 87 -2.97 7.43 18.04
CA VAL A 87 -2.72 7.39 19.49
C VAL A 87 -1.42 6.63 19.78
N GLY A 88 -0.55 7.24 20.58
CA GLY A 88 0.76 6.65 20.95
C GLY A 88 1.86 6.79 19.89
N TRP A 89 1.62 7.49 18.77
CA TRP A 89 2.67 7.81 17.81
C TRP A 89 3.29 9.17 18.10
N THR A 90 4.61 9.25 17.99
CA THR A 90 5.35 10.51 18.07
C THR A 90 5.48 11.14 16.68
N ALA A 91 5.86 12.42 16.63
CA ALA A 91 6.10 13.11 15.35
C ALA A 91 7.23 12.45 14.55
N GLU A 92 8.26 11.95 15.22
CA GLU A 92 9.38 11.22 14.62
C GLU A 92 8.89 9.95 13.96
N ARG A 93 8.03 9.17 14.64
CA ARG A 93 7.45 7.95 14.09
C ARG A 93 6.57 8.21 12.87
N VAL A 94 5.86 9.33 12.85
CA VAL A 94 5.12 9.76 11.65
C VAL A 94 6.11 10.07 10.52
N GLN A 95 7.18 10.81 10.78
CA GLN A 95 8.19 11.12 9.77
C GLN A 95 8.88 9.86 9.22
N GLU A 96 9.20 8.88 10.08
CA GLU A 96 9.73 7.57 9.67
C GLU A 96 8.75 6.83 8.75
N TYR A 97 7.44 6.94 8.98
CA TYR A 97 6.44 6.37 8.09
C TYR A 97 6.46 7.06 6.72
N PHE A 98 6.57 8.39 6.65
CA PHE A 98 6.69 9.13 5.39
C PHE A 98 7.95 8.73 4.61
N LEU A 99 9.10 8.61 5.29
CA LEU A 99 10.36 8.17 4.67
C LEU A 99 10.23 6.75 4.10
N TRP A 100 9.68 5.82 4.87
CA TRP A 100 9.45 4.46 4.39
C TRP A 100 8.45 4.40 3.23
N ALA A 101 7.35 5.14 3.30
CA ALA A 101 6.36 5.21 2.24
C ALA A 101 6.95 5.78 0.94
N CYS A 102 7.86 6.75 1.04
CA CYS A 102 8.61 7.28 -0.10
C CYS A 102 9.41 6.18 -0.81
N GLU A 103 10.17 5.38 -0.06
CA GLU A 103 10.96 4.27 -0.62
C GLU A 103 10.08 3.22 -1.32
N VAL A 104 8.91 2.89 -0.74
CA VAL A 104 7.95 2.00 -1.40
C VAL A 104 7.44 2.63 -2.70
N VAL A 105 7.01 3.90 -2.66
CA VAL A 105 6.44 4.60 -3.81
C VAL A 105 7.43 4.73 -4.96
N LYS A 106 8.73 4.83 -4.71
CA LYS A 106 9.78 4.81 -5.76
C LYS A 106 9.66 3.59 -6.67
N GLY A 107 9.40 2.40 -6.10
CA GLY A 107 9.21 1.17 -6.87
C GLY A 107 7.84 1.09 -7.58
N LEU A 108 6.87 1.89 -7.16
CA LEU A 108 5.52 1.90 -7.73
C LEU A 108 5.34 2.89 -8.89
N ARG A 109 6.30 3.79 -9.13
CA ARG A 109 6.21 4.82 -10.17
C ARG A 109 6.11 4.25 -11.59
N GLY A 110 5.61 5.08 -12.50
CA GLY A 110 5.31 4.71 -13.88
C GLY A 110 3.96 4.00 -14.02
N THR A 111 3.09 4.09 -13.00
CA THR A 111 1.80 3.37 -12.96
C THR A 111 0.62 4.33 -13.13
N ASN A 112 0.60 5.45 -12.41
CA ASN A 112 -0.50 6.41 -12.45
C ASN A 112 -0.03 7.81 -12.08
N SER A 113 0.08 8.69 -13.06
CA SER A 113 0.59 10.05 -12.87
C SER A 113 -0.19 10.85 -11.83
N VAL A 114 -1.52 10.72 -11.78
CA VAL A 114 -2.37 11.47 -10.84
C VAL A 114 -2.13 11.05 -9.38
N LEU A 115 -1.96 9.75 -9.12
CA LEU A 115 -1.61 9.26 -7.79
C LEU A 115 -0.17 9.64 -7.42
N GLU A 116 0.75 9.55 -8.36
CA GLU A 116 2.16 9.96 -8.18
C GLU A 116 2.26 11.43 -7.80
N GLU A 117 1.63 12.33 -8.55
CA GLU A 117 1.63 13.77 -8.26
C GLU A 117 1.10 14.09 -6.87
N LYS A 118 0.00 13.44 -6.45
CA LYS A 118 -0.58 13.63 -5.11
C LYS A 118 0.32 13.11 -4.00
N LEU A 119 1.03 12.01 -4.22
CA LEU A 119 2.02 11.49 -3.28
C LEU A 119 3.23 12.44 -3.19
N ASP A 120 3.71 12.94 -4.34
CA ASP A 120 4.82 13.88 -4.41
C ASP A 120 4.52 15.17 -3.63
N GLU A 121 3.30 15.69 -3.71
CA GLU A 121 2.86 16.84 -2.91
C GLU A 121 2.95 16.56 -1.40
N LEU A 122 2.50 15.39 -0.94
CA LEU A 122 2.56 15.03 0.48
C LEU A 122 4.00 14.84 0.98
N PHE A 123 4.87 14.23 0.17
CA PHE A 123 6.28 14.08 0.52
C PHE A 123 6.99 15.44 0.59
N LYS A 124 6.73 16.35 -0.36
CA LYS A 124 7.28 17.71 -0.37
C LYS A 124 6.87 18.50 0.88
N GLN A 125 5.60 18.42 1.30
CA GLN A 125 5.10 19.08 2.52
C GLN A 125 5.85 18.65 3.79
N ARG A 126 6.41 17.44 3.80
CA ARG A 126 7.16 16.88 4.93
C ARG A 126 8.68 16.92 4.75
N GLY A 127 9.17 17.64 3.73
CA GLY A 127 10.60 17.72 3.42
C GLY A 127 11.22 16.38 3.02
N VAL A 128 10.41 15.40 2.61
CA VAL A 128 10.89 14.11 2.10
C VAL A 128 11.10 14.25 0.60
N GLN A 129 12.34 14.03 0.16
CA GLN A 129 12.68 14.01 -1.26
C GLN A 129 12.59 12.58 -1.79
N LEU A 130 11.91 12.45 -2.92
CA LEU A 130 11.96 11.28 -3.78
C LEU A 130 13.31 11.23 -4.50
#